data_AF-A0A1G7RE25-F1
#
_entry.id   AF-A0A1G7RE25-F1
#
_cell.length_a   1.000
_cell.length_b   1.000
_cell.length_c   1.000
_cell.angle_alpha   90.00
_cell.angle_beta   90.00
_cell.angle_gamma   90.00
#
_symmetry.space_group_name_H-M   'P 1'
#
loop_
_entity.id
_entity.type
_entity.pdbx_description
1 polymer ?
#
loop_
_entity_poly.entity_id
_entity_poly.type
_entity_poly.pdbx_seq_one_letter_code
_entity_poly.pdbx_strand_id
1 'polypeptide(L)'
;MRAAIFRAHPTHGHTERDVDSGSTDWHGTTILSVRKGDRVVVAGDGQVTLGNTVMKSNARKVRPLGNKGEVIAGFAGATADAFTLFERLEGKLEQHPGQLMRACVELAKDWRTDRYLRRLEAMMAVADARTSLVLSGNGDVLEPQDGLIGIGSGGPYAHAAARALLDVEGMDAETIATRAMHIAGSVCIYTNQEITLERLDVR
;
A
#
# COMPACT_ATOMS: atom_id res chain seq x y z
N MET A 1 4.74 -63.27 -2.28
CA MET A 1 5.96 -63.04 -3.06
C MET A 1 5.64 -63.24 -4.55
N ARG A 2 5.26 -62.17 -5.25
CA ARG A 2 5.22 -62.07 -6.72
C ARG A 2 5.58 -60.63 -7.07
N ALA A 3 6.72 -60.47 -7.73
CA ALA A 3 7.27 -59.19 -8.13
C ALA A 3 6.46 -58.63 -9.31
N ALA A 4 5.97 -57.41 -9.18
CA ALA A 4 5.47 -56.62 -10.31
C ALA A 4 6.61 -55.76 -10.84
N ILE A 5 6.89 -55.95 -12.12
CA ILE A 5 7.93 -55.31 -12.92
C ILE A 5 7.55 -53.83 -13.11
N PHE A 6 8.32 -52.90 -12.55
CA PHE A 6 8.21 -51.48 -12.84
C PHE A 6 8.98 -51.18 -14.13
N ARG A 7 8.27 -50.82 -15.21
CA ARG A 7 8.89 -50.33 -16.45
C ARG A 7 9.38 -48.89 -16.22
N ALA A 8 10.68 -48.67 -16.41
CA ALA A 8 11.27 -47.34 -16.45
C ALA A 8 10.71 -46.53 -17.64
N HIS A 9 10.25 -45.30 -17.38
CA HIS A 9 9.95 -44.31 -18.41
C HIS A 9 11.25 -43.56 -18.78
N PRO A 10 11.49 -43.22 -20.05
CA PRO A 10 12.68 -42.51 -20.46
C PRO A 10 12.67 -41.06 -19.95
N THR A 11 13.74 -40.69 -19.25
CA THR A 11 14.07 -39.33 -18.84
C THR A 11 14.49 -38.52 -20.07
N HIS A 12 13.66 -37.59 -20.55
CA HIS A 12 14.06 -36.58 -21.53
C HIS A 12 13.44 -35.23 -21.17
N GLY A 13 14.30 -34.23 -21.05
CA GLY A 13 13.93 -32.82 -20.92
C GLY A 13 14.20 -32.23 -19.55
N HIS A 14 15.47 -32.13 -19.14
CA HIS A 14 15.86 -31.01 -18.28
C HIS A 14 15.63 -29.74 -19.11
N THR A 15 14.47 -29.10 -18.96
CA THR A 15 14.31 -27.71 -19.32
C THR A 15 15.32 -26.93 -18.49
N GLU A 16 16.18 -26.20 -19.18
CA GLU A 16 17.07 -25.21 -18.58
C GLU A 16 16.29 -24.44 -17.54
N ARG A 17 16.81 -24.46 -16.31
CA ARG A 17 16.39 -23.53 -15.28
C ARG A 17 16.61 -22.14 -15.86
N ASP A 18 15.52 -21.39 -16.05
CA ASP A 18 15.58 -19.95 -16.18
C ASP A 18 16.47 -19.46 -15.04
N VAL A 19 17.70 -19.07 -15.40
CA VAL A 19 18.60 -18.37 -14.49
C VAL A 19 17.84 -17.11 -14.13
N ASP A 20 17.40 -17.02 -12.89
CA ASP A 20 16.78 -15.86 -12.27
C ASP A 20 17.54 -14.60 -12.73
N SER A 21 17.00 -13.95 -13.76
CA SER A 21 17.54 -12.71 -14.27
C SER A 21 17.16 -11.69 -13.22
N GLY A 22 18.03 -11.55 -12.20
CA GLY A 22 17.79 -10.80 -10.97
C GLY A 22 16.88 -9.62 -11.24
N SER A 23 15.63 -9.74 -10.82
CA SER A 23 14.61 -8.81 -11.27
C SER A 23 14.99 -7.41 -10.79
N THR A 24 15.07 -6.48 -11.74
CA THR A 24 15.15 -5.03 -11.47
C THR A 24 13.79 -4.51 -10.99
N ASP A 25 13.18 -5.21 -10.04
CA ASP A 25 11.89 -4.86 -9.48
C ASP A 25 12.09 -3.82 -8.38
N TRP A 26 11.29 -2.75 -8.46
CA TRP A 26 11.21 -1.77 -7.40
C TRP A 26 10.23 -2.25 -6.34
N HIS A 27 10.73 -2.57 -5.15
CA HIS A 27 9.87 -2.81 -4.00
C HIS A 27 9.58 -1.48 -3.31
N GLY A 28 8.28 -1.20 -3.21
CA GLY A 28 7.74 -0.01 -2.60
C GLY A 28 7.68 -0.09 -1.08
N THR A 29 7.35 1.05 -0.49
CA THR A 29 7.08 1.22 0.94
C THR A 29 5.76 0.55 1.31
N THR A 30 5.66 0.10 2.55
CA THR A 30 4.43 -0.33 3.19
C THR A 30 3.66 0.87 3.68
N ILE A 31 2.36 0.92 3.39
CA ILE A 31 1.44 1.94 3.86
C ILE A 31 0.30 1.25 4.61
N LEU A 32 -0.08 1.80 5.75
CA LEU A 32 -1.19 1.34 6.58
C LEU A 32 -2.10 2.52 6.92
N SER A 33 -3.39 2.43 6.60
CA SER A 33 -4.43 3.33 7.11
C SER A 33 -5.21 2.63 8.22
N VAL A 34 -5.41 3.33 9.33
CA VAL A 34 -6.19 2.89 10.49
C VAL A 34 -7.21 3.96 10.83
N ARG A 35 -8.50 3.60 10.78
CA ARG A 35 -9.61 4.39 11.30
C ARG A 35 -10.11 3.75 12.58
N LYS A 36 -10.05 4.47 13.70
CA LYS A 36 -10.61 3.99 14.98
C LYS A 36 -11.05 5.17 15.84
N GLY A 37 -12.28 5.09 16.35
CA GLY A 37 -12.86 6.13 17.19
C GLY A 37 -12.99 7.44 16.42
N ASP A 38 -12.42 8.50 16.99
CA ASP A 38 -12.44 9.87 16.47
C ASP A 38 -11.17 10.21 15.67
N ARG A 39 -10.40 9.22 15.22
CA ARG A 39 -9.14 9.45 14.49
C ARG A 39 -8.95 8.55 13.28
N VAL A 40 -8.27 9.12 12.29
CA VAL A 40 -7.70 8.42 11.14
C VAL A 40 -6.21 8.66 11.13
N VAL A 41 -5.44 7.58 10.98
CA VAL A 41 -3.98 7.62 10.87
C VAL A 41 -3.58 6.89 9.61
N VAL A 42 -2.73 7.50 8.79
CA VAL A 42 -2.04 6.81 7.70
C VAL A 42 -0.57 6.80 8.03
N ALA A 43 0.02 5.62 8.11
CA ALA A 43 1.42 5.39 8.38
C ALA A 43 2.11 4.78 7.16
N GLY A 44 3.40 5.04 7.03
CA GLY A 44 4.25 4.45 6.02
C GLY A 44 5.69 4.33 6.46
N ASP A 45 6.35 3.25 6.06
CA ASP A 45 7.79 3.11 6.25
C ASP A 45 8.57 3.88 5.17
N GLY A 46 9.89 3.95 5.32
CA GLY A 46 10.75 4.71 4.41
C GLY A 46 11.58 3.88 3.43
N GLN A 47 11.49 2.55 3.45
CA GLN A 47 12.36 1.69 2.66
C GLN A 47 11.98 1.69 1.18
N VAL A 48 12.97 1.94 0.33
CA VAL A 48 12.89 1.74 -1.13
C VAL A 48 13.98 0.77 -1.52
N THR A 49 13.60 -0.34 -2.14
CA THR A 49 14.52 -1.43 -2.50
C THR A 49 14.49 -1.64 -4.01
N LEU A 50 15.66 -1.79 -4.63
CA LEU A 50 15.81 -2.19 -6.02
C LEU A 50 16.39 -3.61 -6.04
N GLY A 51 15.60 -4.58 -6.50
CA GLY A 51 15.91 -6.00 -6.36
C GLY A 51 16.15 -6.37 -4.89
N ASN A 52 17.40 -6.65 -4.55
CA ASN A 52 17.84 -7.02 -3.20
C ASN A 52 18.61 -5.90 -2.46
N THR A 53 18.71 -4.70 -3.04
CA THR A 53 19.52 -3.61 -2.49
C THR A 53 18.65 -2.46 -1.99
N VAL A 54 18.84 -2.07 -0.72
CA VAL A 54 18.16 -0.90 -0.14
C VAL A 54 18.79 0.37 -0.71
N MET A 55 17.98 1.14 -1.46
CA MET A 55 18.40 2.38 -2.12
C MET A 55 18.20 3.60 -1.23
N LYS A 56 17.15 3.60 -0.40
CA LYS A 56 16.80 4.68 0.52
C LYS A 56 16.00 4.11 1.69
N SER A 57 16.27 4.61 2.90
CA SER A 57 15.58 4.13 4.12
C SER A 57 14.54 5.10 4.67
N ASN A 58 14.51 6.35 4.20
CA ASN A 58 13.71 7.43 4.79
C ASN A 58 12.78 8.11 3.77
N ALA A 59 12.23 7.36 2.82
CA ALA A 59 11.22 7.89 1.90
C ALA A 59 9.98 8.34 2.68
N ARG A 60 9.37 9.47 2.26
CA ARG A 60 8.11 9.96 2.83
C ARG A 60 7.04 9.93 1.75
N LYS A 61 6.22 8.88 1.76
CA LYS A 61 5.14 8.65 0.79
C LYS A 61 3.73 8.73 1.41
N VAL A 62 3.65 9.20 2.65
CA VAL A 62 2.40 9.64 3.28
C VAL A 62 2.42 11.16 3.32
N ARG A 63 1.32 11.80 2.90
CA ARG A 63 1.19 13.27 2.87
C ARG A 63 -0.24 13.71 3.16
N PRO A 64 -0.42 14.84 3.86
CA PRO A 64 -1.68 15.56 3.85
C PRO A 64 -1.90 16.22 2.47
N LEU A 65 -3.14 16.21 1.99
CA LEU A 65 -3.60 16.80 0.74
C LEU A 65 -4.87 17.64 1.00
N GLY A 66 -5.27 18.40 -0.01
CA GLY A 66 -6.45 19.27 0.06
C GLY A 66 -6.20 20.53 0.86
N ASN A 67 -7.24 21.36 0.99
CA ASN A 67 -7.12 22.61 1.70
C ASN A 67 -6.89 22.33 3.19
N LYS A 68 -5.84 22.91 3.77
CA LYS A 68 -5.51 22.72 5.20
C LYS A 68 -5.24 21.26 5.63
N GLY A 69 -4.96 20.36 4.69
CA GLY A 69 -4.62 18.97 5.00
C GLY A 69 -5.81 18.14 5.51
N GLU A 70 -6.99 18.32 4.93
CA GLU A 70 -8.23 17.61 5.28
C GLU A 70 -8.31 16.16 4.77
N VAL A 71 -7.37 15.78 3.90
CA VAL A 71 -7.21 14.42 3.34
C VAL A 71 -5.79 13.95 3.63
N ILE A 72 -5.60 12.67 3.91
CA ILE A 72 -4.28 12.03 3.93
C ILE A 72 -4.20 11.01 2.80
N ALA A 73 -3.11 11.03 2.05
CA ALA A 73 -2.82 10.01 1.04
C ALA A 73 -1.48 9.32 1.31
N GLY A 74 -1.44 8.02 1.06
CA GLY A 74 -0.25 7.18 1.11
C GLY A 74 -0.10 6.36 -0.17
N PHE A 75 1.12 6.29 -0.73
CA PHE A 75 1.37 5.61 -2.00
C PHE A 75 2.41 4.50 -1.90
N ALA A 76 2.06 3.31 -2.40
CA ALA A 76 2.91 2.12 -2.37
C ALA A 76 3.49 1.79 -3.75
N GLY A 77 4.32 2.70 -4.27
CA GLY A 77 4.97 2.54 -5.57
C GLY A 77 6.20 3.42 -5.73
N ALA A 78 6.63 3.68 -6.96
CA ALA A 78 7.78 4.54 -7.22
C ALA A 78 7.50 5.99 -6.80
N THR A 79 8.54 6.69 -6.34
CA THR A 79 8.41 8.03 -5.77
C THR A 79 7.90 9.05 -6.80
N ALA A 80 8.34 8.98 -8.06
CA ALA A 80 7.91 9.91 -9.10
C ALA A 80 6.41 9.79 -9.40
N ASP A 81 5.90 8.57 -9.51
CA ASP A 81 4.48 8.31 -9.75
C ASP A 81 3.62 8.81 -8.58
N ALA A 82 4.12 8.68 -7.35
CA ALA A 82 3.46 9.19 -6.15
C ALA A 82 3.20 10.70 -6.26
N PHE A 83 4.22 11.49 -6.63
CA PHE A 83 4.08 12.94 -6.80
C PHE A 83 3.04 13.28 -7.86
N THR A 84 3.10 12.63 -9.03
CA THR A 84 2.14 12.87 -10.11
C THR A 84 0.71 12.54 -9.69
N LEU A 85 0.48 11.43 -8.99
CA LEU A 85 -0.86 11.03 -8.55
C LEU A 85 -1.39 11.91 -7.42
N PHE A 86 -0.53 12.36 -6.51
CA PHE A 86 -0.91 13.33 -5.47
C PHE A 86 -1.32 14.68 -6.07
N GLU A 87 -0.54 15.23 -7.01
CA GLU A 87 -0.88 16.48 -7.70
C GLU A 87 -2.20 16.36 -8.47
N ARG A 88 -2.43 15.23 -9.16
CA ARG A 88 -3.71 14.98 -9.84
C ARG A 88 -4.86 14.85 -8.85
N LEU A 89 -4.66 14.19 -7.71
CA LEU A 89 -5.68 14.08 -6.66
C LEU A 89 -6.02 15.45 -6.07
N GLU A 90 -5.04 16.30 -5.80
CA GLU A 90 -5.26 17.68 -5.35
C GLU A 90 -6.14 18.45 -6.32
N GLY A 91 -5.85 18.38 -7.62
CA GLY A 91 -6.70 19.00 -8.64
C GLY A 91 -8.14 18.46 -8.64
N LYS A 92 -8.36 17.17 -8.35
CA LYS A 92 -9.71 16.60 -8.21
C LYS A 92 -10.41 17.04 -6.94
N LEU A 93 -9.68 17.19 -5.83
CA LEU A 93 -10.21 17.70 -4.56
C LEU A 93 -10.64 19.16 -4.69
N GLU A 94 -9.89 19.99 -5.43
CA GLU A 94 -10.27 21.37 -5.74
C GLU A 94 -11.54 21.45 -6.60
N GLN A 95 -11.68 20.57 -7.59
CA GLN A 95 -12.87 20.49 -8.44
C GLN A 95 -14.10 19.95 -7.72
N HIS A 96 -13.89 19.14 -6.68
CA HIS A 96 -14.95 18.48 -5.91
C HIS A 96 -14.77 18.66 -4.40
N PRO A 97 -14.87 19.89 -3.86
CA PRO A 97 -14.61 20.16 -2.45
C PRO A 97 -15.51 19.33 -1.52
N GLY A 98 -14.89 18.69 -0.53
CA GLY A 98 -15.58 17.86 0.48
C GLY A 98 -16.18 16.56 -0.06
N GLN A 99 -15.90 16.16 -1.31
CA GLN A 99 -16.41 14.95 -1.93
C GLN A 99 -15.27 13.98 -2.27
N LEU A 100 -14.61 13.43 -1.24
CA LEU A 100 -13.43 12.56 -1.42
C LEU A 100 -13.71 11.38 -2.35
N MET A 101 -14.84 10.67 -2.14
CA MET A 101 -15.24 9.54 -2.99
C MET A 101 -15.32 9.95 -4.47
N ARG A 102 -15.94 11.09 -4.76
CA ARG A 102 -16.08 11.58 -6.13
C ARG A 102 -14.71 11.95 -6.73
N ALA A 103 -13.89 12.67 -5.98
CA ALA A 103 -12.54 13.03 -6.41
C ALA A 103 -11.70 11.77 -6.73
N CYS A 104 -11.78 10.73 -5.90
CA CYS A 104 -11.09 9.47 -6.10
C CYS A 104 -11.61 8.70 -7.32
N VAL A 105 -12.92 8.68 -7.55
CA VAL A 105 -13.52 8.06 -8.75
C VAL A 105 -13.08 8.77 -10.04
N GLU A 106 -13.05 10.11 -10.05
CA GLU A 106 -12.57 10.86 -11.22
C GLU A 106 -11.07 10.66 -11.44
N LEU A 107 -10.25 10.59 -10.38
CA LEU A 107 -8.85 10.23 -10.51
C LEU A 107 -8.65 8.81 -11.06
N ALA A 108 -9.42 7.83 -10.57
CA ALA A 108 -9.31 6.44 -11.02
C ALA A 108 -9.63 6.29 -12.51
N LYS A 109 -10.62 7.05 -13.04
CA LYS A 109 -10.90 7.13 -14.47
C LYS A 109 -9.71 7.67 -15.27
N ASP A 110 -9.12 8.78 -14.80
CA ASP A 110 -7.96 9.40 -15.45
C ASP A 110 -6.74 8.47 -15.40
N TRP A 111 -6.50 7.81 -14.26
CA TRP A 111 -5.40 6.87 -14.07
C TRP A 111 -5.52 5.67 -15.04
N ARG A 112 -6.71 5.05 -15.13
CA ARG A 112 -6.95 3.90 -16.01
C ARG A 112 -6.76 4.23 -17.50
N THR A 113 -7.07 5.46 -17.91
CA THR A 113 -7.00 5.88 -19.32
C THR A 113 -5.63 6.43 -19.70
N ASP A 114 -4.83 6.88 -18.74
CA ASP A 114 -3.48 7.36 -18.96
C ASP A 114 -2.55 6.24 -19.46
N ARG A 115 -1.87 6.50 -20.59
CA ARG A 115 -1.02 5.52 -21.27
C ARG A 115 0.11 5.00 -20.38
N TYR A 116 0.66 5.85 -19.52
CA TYR A 116 1.78 5.53 -18.64
C TYR A 116 1.30 4.99 -17.30
N LEU A 117 0.39 5.71 -16.64
CA LEU A 117 0.01 5.38 -15.25
C LEU A 117 -0.77 4.07 -15.13
N ARG A 118 -1.55 3.66 -16.14
CA ARG A 118 -2.34 2.40 -16.09
C ARG A 118 -1.51 1.13 -15.98
N ARG A 119 -0.20 1.20 -16.21
CA ARG A 119 0.73 0.05 -16.12
C ARG A 119 1.39 -0.05 -14.75
N LEU A 120 1.12 0.91 -13.86
CA LEU A 120 1.64 0.89 -12.51
C LEU A 120 0.91 -0.18 -11.70
N GLU A 121 1.68 -1.08 -11.09
CA GLU A 121 1.16 -2.06 -10.12
C GLU A 121 0.96 -1.44 -8.73
N ALA A 122 1.22 -0.15 -8.59
CA ALA A 122 1.13 0.58 -7.33
C ALA A 122 -0.32 0.84 -6.92
N MET A 123 -0.54 0.88 -5.60
CA MET A 123 -1.80 1.25 -4.98
C MET A 123 -1.65 2.55 -4.19
N MET A 124 -2.77 3.24 -3.99
CA MET A 124 -2.85 4.45 -3.16
C MET A 124 -3.94 4.29 -2.10
N ALA A 125 -3.59 4.54 -0.84
CA ALA A 125 -4.54 4.65 0.27
C ALA A 125 -4.86 6.14 0.48
N VAL A 126 -6.13 6.50 0.54
CA VAL A 126 -6.58 7.89 0.72
C VAL A 126 -7.67 7.93 1.77
N ALA A 127 -7.61 8.86 2.71
CA ALA A 127 -8.64 8.97 3.74
C ALA A 127 -8.90 10.42 4.15
N ASP A 128 -10.16 10.73 4.41
CA ASP A 128 -10.59 11.96 5.11
C ASP A 128 -11.21 11.61 6.47
N ALA A 129 -11.86 12.57 7.12
CA ALA A 129 -12.55 12.36 8.39
C ALA A 129 -13.64 11.26 8.33
N ARG A 130 -14.21 10.94 7.17
CA ARG A 130 -15.39 10.07 7.03
C ARG A 130 -15.14 8.78 6.27
N THR A 131 -14.26 8.81 5.28
CA THR A 131 -14.12 7.76 4.27
C THR A 131 -12.65 7.36 4.13
N SER A 132 -12.39 6.06 3.99
CA SER A 132 -11.06 5.50 3.69
C SER A 132 -11.14 4.68 2.40
N LEU A 133 -10.32 5.01 1.41
CA LEU A 133 -10.36 4.46 0.05
C LEU A 133 -9.02 3.88 -0.38
N VAL A 134 -9.09 2.81 -1.16
CA VAL A 134 -7.96 2.25 -1.92
C VAL A 134 -8.20 2.49 -3.40
N LEU A 135 -7.19 3.02 -4.08
CA LEU A 135 -7.18 3.22 -5.53
C LEU A 135 -6.09 2.37 -6.20
N SER A 136 -6.39 1.89 -7.40
CA SER A 136 -5.46 1.12 -8.25
C SER A 136 -5.37 1.70 -9.67
N GLY A 137 -4.28 1.38 -10.37
CA GLY A 137 -4.09 1.74 -11.79
C GLY A 137 -5.08 1.07 -12.76
N ASN A 138 -5.82 0.05 -12.29
CA ASN A 138 -6.89 -0.59 -13.07
C ASN A 138 -8.21 0.18 -13.00
N GLY A 139 -8.27 1.25 -12.22
CA GLY A 139 -9.44 2.10 -12.04
C GLY A 139 -10.38 1.64 -10.93
N ASP A 140 -9.89 0.82 -9.99
CA ASP A 140 -10.67 0.41 -8.83
C ASP A 140 -10.69 1.51 -7.77
N VAL A 141 -11.84 1.68 -7.11
CA VAL A 141 -12.01 2.52 -5.92
C VAL A 141 -12.77 1.69 -4.89
N LEU A 142 -12.10 1.33 -3.80
CA LEU A 142 -12.61 0.38 -2.82
C LEU A 142 -12.62 0.98 -1.42
N GLU A 143 -13.74 0.86 -0.71
CA GLU A 143 -13.89 1.26 0.69
C GLU A 143 -13.95 0.01 1.58
N PRO A 144 -12.95 -0.24 2.45
CA PRO A 144 -12.98 -1.35 3.39
C PRO A 144 -14.05 -1.13 4.47
N GLN A 145 -14.79 -2.18 4.83
CA GLN A 145 -15.91 -2.11 5.78
C GLN A 145 -15.49 -1.63 7.18
N ASP A 146 -14.27 -1.94 7.58
CA ASP A 146 -13.69 -1.70 8.89
C ASP A 146 -12.71 -0.52 8.90
N GLY A 147 -12.52 0.14 7.76
CA GLY A 147 -11.65 1.30 7.62
C GLY A 147 -10.14 1.02 7.71
N LEU A 148 -9.69 -0.24 7.73
CA LEU A 148 -8.27 -0.59 7.59
C LEU A 148 -7.85 -0.77 6.14
N ILE A 149 -6.67 -0.26 5.80
CA ILE A 149 -6.03 -0.46 4.50
C ILE A 149 -4.57 -0.81 4.74
N GLY A 150 -4.09 -1.93 4.19
CA GLY A 150 -2.65 -2.21 4.11
C GLY A 150 -2.24 -2.45 2.66
N ILE A 151 -1.30 -1.66 2.16
CA ILE A 151 -0.78 -1.76 0.79
C ILE A 151 0.76 -1.74 0.78
N GLY A 152 1.36 -2.14 -0.34
CA GLY A 152 2.82 -2.22 -0.49
C GLY A 152 3.40 -3.55 0.00
N SER A 153 4.73 -3.64 -0.01
CA SER A 153 5.45 -4.91 0.17
C SER A 153 5.15 -5.62 1.49
N GLY A 154 4.96 -4.87 2.57
CA GLY A 154 4.56 -5.37 3.88
C GLY A 154 3.08 -5.16 4.23
N GLY A 155 2.28 -4.68 3.28
CA GLY A 155 0.87 -4.31 3.47
C GLY A 155 0.03 -5.41 4.12
N PRO A 156 0.07 -6.66 3.65
CA PRO A 156 -0.68 -7.76 4.27
C PRO A 156 -0.30 -8.03 5.73
N TYR A 157 0.99 -7.92 6.09
CA TYR A 157 1.45 -8.13 7.47
C TYR A 157 0.98 -6.99 8.38
N ALA A 158 1.13 -5.74 7.91
CA ALA A 158 0.66 -4.56 8.63
C ALA A 158 -0.86 -4.61 8.84
N HIS A 159 -1.60 -4.96 7.79
CA HIS A 159 -3.06 -5.10 7.86
C HIS A 159 -3.50 -6.19 8.84
N ALA A 160 -2.89 -7.38 8.78
CA ALA A 160 -3.21 -8.48 9.69
C ALA A 160 -2.92 -8.12 11.16
N ALA A 161 -1.77 -7.46 11.41
CA ALA A 161 -1.43 -6.97 12.74
C ALA A 161 -2.41 -5.91 13.24
N ALA A 162 -2.74 -4.91 12.41
CA ALA A 162 -3.69 -3.86 12.76
C ALA A 162 -5.09 -4.44 13.05
N ARG A 163 -5.56 -5.38 12.21
CA ARG A 163 -6.83 -6.10 12.41
C ARG A 163 -6.88 -6.78 13.77
N ALA A 164 -5.82 -7.46 14.19
CA ALA A 164 -5.77 -8.13 15.49
C ALA A 164 -5.75 -7.15 16.67
N LEU A 165 -5.23 -5.94 16.47
CA LEU A 165 -5.11 -4.90 17.50
C LEU A 165 -6.34 -3.97 17.57
N LEU A 166 -7.21 -3.95 16.56
CA LEU A 166 -8.37 -3.08 16.50
C LEU A 166 -9.30 -3.23 17.70
N ASP A 167 -9.57 -4.46 18.13
CA ASP A 167 -10.52 -4.73 19.23
C ASP A 167 -9.85 -4.76 20.60
N VAL A 168 -8.54 -4.49 20.67
CA VAL A 168 -7.82 -4.42 21.94
C VAL A 168 -8.17 -3.12 22.66
N GLU A 169 -8.65 -3.25 23.90
CA GLU A 169 -9.05 -2.14 24.75
C GLU A 169 -7.86 -1.21 25.05
N GLY A 170 -8.12 0.10 25.08
CA GLY A 170 -7.11 1.11 25.38
C GLY A 170 -6.13 1.43 24.24
N MET A 171 -6.24 0.79 23.07
CA MET A 171 -5.41 1.13 21.91
C MET A 171 -6.10 2.15 21.00
N ASP A 172 -5.47 3.30 20.77
CA ASP A 172 -5.94 4.28 19.79
C ASP A 172 -5.40 3.99 18.37
N ALA A 173 -5.92 4.72 17.37
CA ALA A 173 -5.56 4.52 15.97
C ALA A 173 -4.05 4.66 15.71
N GLU A 174 -3.40 5.62 16.36
CA GLU A 174 -1.96 5.89 16.22
C GLU A 174 -1.14 4.74 16.81
N THR A 175 -1.47 4.30 18.03
CA THR A 175 -0.80 3.15 18.67
C THR A 175 -0.92 1.89 17.84
N ILE A 176 -2.11 1.63 17.27
CA ILE A 176 -2.34 0.47 16.40
C ILE A 176 -1.48 0.58 15.14
N ALA A 177 -1.52 1.73 14.44
CA ALA A 177 -0.76 1.94 13.22
C ALA A 177 0.73 1.74 13.45
N THR A 178 1.30 2.38 14.49
CA THR A 178 2.72 2.26 14.83
C THR A 178 3.12 0.82 15.16
N ARG A 179 2.36 0.13 16.03
CA ARG A 179 2.68 -1.27 16.39
C ARG A 179 2.57 -2.21 15.20
N ALA A 180 1.53 -2.08 14.38
CA ALA A 180 1.33 -2.91 13.21
C ALA A 180 2.43 -2.71 12.16
N MET A 181 2.88 -1.48 11.95
CA MET A 181 4.01 -1.17 11.06
C MET A 181 5.33 -1.76 11.58
N HIS A 182 5.61 -1.67 12.89
CA HIS A 182 6.80 -2.30 13.48
C HIS A 182 6.78 -3.83 13.34
N ILE A 183 5.62 -4.46 13.52
CA ILE A 183 5.44 -5.90 13.27
C ILE A 183 5.73 -6.21 11.80
N ALA A 184 5.16 -5.45 10.86
CA ALA A 184 5.42 -5.63 9.44
C ALA A 184 6.92 -5.51 9.11
N GLY A 185 7.61 -4.50 9.63
CA GLY A 185 9.06 -4.31 9.44
C GLY A 185 9.94 -5.34 10.17
N SER A 186 9.38 -6.18 11.02
CA SER A 186 10.10 -7.32 11.63
C SER A 186 9.98 -8.60 10.81
N VAL A 187 9.02 -8.65 9.88
CA VAL A 187 8.70 -9.84 9.07
C VAL A 187 9.07 -9.62 7.60
N CYS A 188 8.73 -8.47 7.03
CA CYS A 188 8.95 -8.15 5.63
C CYS A 188 10.33 -7.52 5.44
N ILE A 189 11.19 -8.17 4.64
CA ILE A 189 12.53 -7.67 4.30
C ILE A 189 12.53 -6.35 3.51
N TYR A 190 11.37 -5.97 2.95
CA TYR A 190 11.16 -4.73 2.18
C TYR A 190 10.48 -3.62 2.98
N THR A 191 10.35 -3.78 4.30
CA THR A 191 9.75 -2.79 5.20
C THR A 191 10.69 -2.55 6.36
N ASN A 192 11.04 -1.30 6.63
CA ASN A 192 11.92 -0.99 7.75
C ASN A 192 11.16 -0.49 8.99
N GLN A 193 11.93 -0.08 9.98
CA GLN A 193 11.44 0.43 11.27
C GLN A 193 11.32 1.96 11.28
N GLU A 194 11.67 2.66 10.19
CA GLU A 194 11.56 4.11 10.08
C GLU A 194 10.15 4.50 9.62
N ILE A 195 9.26 4.65 10.60
CA ILE A 195 7.84 4.93 10.33
C ILE A 195 7.57 6.43 10.37
N THR A 196 6.84 6.90 9.36
CA THR A 196 6.20 8.22 9.34
C THR A 196 4.70 8.06 9.34
N LEU A 197 3.98 8.97 9.98
CA LEU A 197 2.53 8.95 10.00
C LEU A 197 1.96 10.36 9.93
N GLU A 198 0.77 10.44 9.37
CA GLU A 198 -0.09 11.63 9.35
C GLU A 198 -1.43 11.26 9.98
N ARG A 199 -2.13 12.24 10.56
CA ARG A 199 -3.37 12.02 11.31
C ARG A 199 -4.42 13.10 11.08
N LEU A 200 -5.69 12.68 11.12
CA LEU A 200 -6.88 13.53 11.09
C LEU A 200 -7.75 13.25 12.31
N ASP A 201 -8.29 14.31 12.89
CA ASP A 201 -9.40 14.22 13.83
C ASP A 201 -10.71 14.07 13.04
N VAL A 202 -11.53 13.09 13.41
CA VAL A 202 -12.88 12.89 12.90
C VAL A 202 -13.81 13.77 13.75
N ARG A 203 -14.04 15.00 13.30
CA ARG A 203 -15.00 15.94 13.92
C ARG A 203 -16.28 16.07 13.10
#